data_AF-A0A2K3LEI7-F1
#
_entry.id   AF-A0A2K3LEI7-F1
#
_cell.length_a   1.000
_cell.length_b   1.000
_cell.length_c   1.000
_cell.angle_alpha   90.00
_cell.angle_beta   90.00
_cell.angle_gamma   90.00
#
_symmetry.space_group_name_H-M   'P 1'
#
loop_
_entity.id
_entity.type
_entity.pdbx_description
1 polymer ?
#
loop_
_entity_poly.entity_id
_entity_poly.type
_entity_poly.pdbx_seq_one_letter_code
_entity_poly.pdbx_strand_id
1 'polypeptide(L)'
;DKGNAKQRSIALSTFNLVAQRCHEVVHKYFANYLLILLEACSDRSSEIKEEAARGIRICAEFGSPSFKPFINMILSELSNLMKDPSRSISENAKACDVAVSAIGRICECHRDSIDRSLIVPVWLSFLPLKDDLVEAKIMHDQLCLMVGRLDKDLLGPGNQNLVKIITVFLENSLRVPSIYREISPSSVNLTMRYLR
;
A
#
# COMPACT_ATOMS: atom_id res chain seq x y z
N ASP A 1 -13.82 -24.68 5.50
CA ASP A 1 -14.55 -24.44 6.74
C ASP A 1 -14.44 -22.95 7.10
N LYS A 2 -15.57 -22.22 7.18
CA LYS A 2 -15.57 -20.75 7.36
C LYS A 2 -15.06 -20.33 8.75
N GLY A 3 -15.23 -21.19 9.77
CA GLY A 3 -14.71 -20.96 11.13
C GLY A 3 -13.19 -20.86 11.18
N ASN A 4 -12.50 -21.72 10.43
CA ASN A 4 -11.03 -21.71 10.33
C ASN A 4 -10.51 -20.44 9.63
N ALA A 5 -11.18 -19.99 8.56
CA ALA A 5 -10.77 -18.77 7.86
C ALA A 5 -10.86 -17.52 8.74
N LYS A 6 -11.94 -17.39 9.52
CA LYS A 6 -12.12 -16.23 10.41
C LYS A 6 -11.05 -16.19 11.52
N GLN A 7 -10.75 -17.33 12.12
CA GLN A 7 -9.70 -17.43 13.14
C GLN A 7 -8.32 -17.06 12.58
N ARG A 8 -7.99 -17.52 11.37
CA ARG A 8 -6.74 -17.16 10.69
C ARG A 8 -6.64 -15.67 10.37
N SER A 9 -7.72 -15.06 9.89
CA SER A 9 -7.81 -13.61 9.67
C SER A 9 -7.56 -12.82 10.96
N ILE A 10 -8.21 -13.20 12.07
CA ILE A 10 -8.00 -12.56 13.38
C ILE A 10 -6.56 -12.74 13.88
N ALA A 11 -5.95 -13.91 13.67
CA ALA A 11 -4.57 -14.14 14.04
C ALA A 11 -3.63 -13.23 13.25
N LEU A 12 -3.80 -13.14 11.92
CA LEU A 12 -3.00 -12.26 11.06
C LEU A 12 -3.17 -10.79 11.45
N SER A 13 -4.40 -10.32 11.67
CA SER A 13 -4.65 -8.93 12.08
C SER A 13 -4.04 -8.60 13.44
N THR A 14 -4.04 -9.55 14.38
CA THR A 14 -3.37 -9.40 15.68
C THR A 14 -1.86 -9.29 15.51
N PHE A 15 -1.26 -10.15 14.68
CA PHE A 15 0.17 -10.04 14.37
C PHE A 15 0.51 -8.73 13.65
N ASN A 16 -0.33 -8.27 12.72
CA ASN A 16 -0.18 -6.98 12.04
C ASN A 16 -0.13 -5.82 13.06
N LEU A 17 -1.05 -5.80 14.04
CA LEU A 17 -1.08 -4.78 15.09
C LEU A 17 0.17 -4.80 15.98
N VAL A 18 0.64 -5.99 16.36
CA VAL A 18 1.89 -6.14 17.13
C VAL A 18 3.07 -5.68 16.29
N ALA A 19 3.12 -6.05 15.01
CA ALA A 19 4.19 -5.68 14.10
C ALA A 19 4.30 -4.17 13.91
N GLN A 20 3.16 -3.48 13.83
CA GLN A 20 3.10 -2.03 13.69
C GLN A 20 3.47 -1.27 14.96
N ARG A 21 3.30 -1.86 16.17
CA ARG A 21 3.57 -1.18 17.45
C ARG A 21 4.90 -1.57 18.08
N CYS A 22 5.40 -2.77 17.77
CA CYS A 22 6.55 -3.38 18.42
C CYS A 22 7.55 -3.90 17.37
N HIS A 23 8.29 -2.98 16.76
CA HIS A 23 9.17 -3.28 15.61
C HIS A 23 10.25 -4.33 15.95
N GLU A 24 10.71 -4.39 17.21
CA GLU A 24 11.67 -5.39 17.68
C GLU A 24 11.16 -6.83 17.55
N VAL A 25 9.86 -7.05 17.75
CA VAL A 25 9.23 -8.38 17.61
C VAL A 25 9.22 -8.79 16.14
N VAL A 26 8.98 -7.84 15.24
CA VAL A 26 9.05 -8.08 13.79
C VAL A 26 10.43 -8.54 13.40
N HIS A 27 11.49 -7.87 13.87
CA HIS A 27 12.86 -8.24 13.52
C HIS A 27 13.21 -9.69 13.91
N LYS A 28 12.76 -10.14 15.09
CA LYS A 28 13.04 -11.50 15.57
C LYS A 28 12.31 -12.58 14.77
N TYR A 29 11.07 -12.32 14.35
CA TYR A 29 10.22 -13.33 13.70
C TYR A 29 9.98 -13.06 12.21
N PHE A 30 10.68 -12.08 11.64
CA PHE A 30 10.43 -11.54 10.30
C PHE A 30 10.33 -12.62 9.22
N ALA A 31 11.31 -13.52 9.16
CA ALA A 31 11.37 -14.53 8.10
C ALA A 31 10.18 -15.48 8.15
N ASN A 32 9.85 -16.02 9.33
CA ASN A 32 8.72 -16.95 9.49
C ASN A 32 7.40 -16.23 9.22
N TYR A 33 7.26 -15.01 9.72
CA TYR A 33 6.06 -14.22 9.53
C TYR A 33 5.85 -13.85 8.06
N LEU A 34 6.89 -13.42 7.36
CA LEU A 34 6.82 -13.10 5.93
C LEU A 34 6.40 -14.32 5.09
N LEU A 35 6.92 -15.52 5.39
CA LEU A 35 6.50 -16.74 4.67
C LEU A 35 5.01 -17.03 4.85
N ILE A 36 4.48 -16.86 6.07
CA ILE A 36 3.05 -17.01 6.36
C ILE A 36 2.23 -15.99 5.57
N LEU A 37 2.69 -14.73 5.51
CA LEU A 37 2.01 -13.68 4.77
C LEU A 37 1.98 -13.97 3.26
N LEU A 38 3.10 -14.42 2.68
CA LEU A 38 3.18 -14.75 1.26
C LEU A 38 2.27 -15.92 0.89
N GLU A 39 2.20 -16.96 1.72
CA GLU A 39 1.25 -18.07 1.52
C GLU A 39 -0.21 -17.56 1.60
N ALA A 40 -0.50 -16.70 2.57
CA ALA A 40 -1.83 -16.15 2.79
C ALA A 40 -2.32 -15.20 1.67
N CYS A 41 -1.43 -14.63 0.85
CA CYS A 41 -1.81 -13.84 -0.33
C CYS A 41 -2.58 -14.67 -1.38
N SER A 42 -2.40 -15.99 -1.40
CA SER A 42 -3.10 -16.90 -2.32
C SER A 42 -4.32 -17.58 -1.70
N ASP A 43 -4.79 -17.11 -0.53
CA ASP A 43 -5.93 -17.71 0.17
C ASP A 43 -7.26 -17.48 -0.57
N ARG A 44 -8.22 -18.40 -0.37
CA ARG A 44 -9.58 -18.27 -0.91
C ARG A 44 -10.39 -17.19 -0.19
N SER A 45 -10.06 -16.91 1.06
CA SER A 45 -10.72 -15.89 1.87
C SER A 45 -10.15 -14.51 1.56
N SER A 46 -11.03 -13.58 1.17
CA SER A 46 -10.65 -12.19 0.92
C SER A 46 -10.09 -11.50 2.17
N GLU A 47 -10.67 -11.76 3.35
CA GLU A 47 -10.16 -11.24 4.63
C GLU A 47 -8.70 -11.67 4.89
N ILE A 48 -8.36 -12.92 4.58
CA ILE A 48 -6.99 -13.43 4.76
C ILE A 48 -6.04 -12.76 3.76
N LYS A 49 -6.44 -12.64 2.48
CA LYS A 49 -5.66 -11.94 1.46
C LYS A 49 -5.41 -10.48 1.84
N GLU A 50 -6.43 -9.82 2.39
CA GLU A 50 -6.37 -8.45 2.88
C GLU A 50 -5.35 -8.32 4.03
N GLU A 51 -5.48 -9.14 5.08
CA GLU A 51 -4.54 -9.09 6.22
C GLU A 51 -3.12 -9.49 5.83
N ALA A 52 -2.97 -10.40 4.86
CA ALA A 52 -1.67 -10.79 4.33
C ALA A 52 -0.97 -9.62 3.64
N ALA A 53 -1.66 -8.95 2.70
CA ALA A 53 -1.13 -7.77 2.02
C ALA A 53 -0.82 -6.64 3.02
N ARG A 54 -1.64 -6.48 4.06
CA ARG A 54 -1.43 -5.46 5.11
C ARG A 54 -0.19 -5.77 5.95
N GLY A 55 0.02 -7.02 6.31
CA GLY A 55 1.23 -7.45 7.00
C GLY A 55 2.48 -7.18 6.16
N ILE A 56 2.43 -7.47 4.85
CA ILE A 56 3.53 -7.15 3.93
C ILE A 56 3.79 -5.64 3.87
N ARG A 57 2.75 -4.81 3.81
CA ARG A 57 2.88 -3.34 3.86
C ARG A 57 3.59 -2.88 5.13
N ILE A 58 3.18 -3.40 6.29
CA ILE A 58 3.79 -3.10 7.60
C ILE A 58 5.26 -3.53 7.60
N CYS A 59 5.55 -4.71 7.07
CA CYS A 59 6.91 -5.21 6.90
C CYS A 59 7.76 -4.34 5.96
N ALA A 60 7.20 -3.79 4.88
CA ALA A 60 7.91 -2.87 4.00
C ALA A 60 8.20 -1.53 4.68
N GLU A 61 7.32 -1.09 5.59
CA GLU A 61 7.43 0.19 6.27
C GLU A 61 8.33 0.17 7.51
N PHE A 62 8.22 -0.89 8.33
CA PHE A 62 8.86 -0.99 9.65
C PHE A 62 9.77 -2.22 9.79
N GLY A 63 9.93 -3.02 8.74
CA GLY A 63 10.70 -4.25 8.79
C GLY A 63 12.21 -4.04 8.89
N SER A 64 12.89 -5.15 9.17
CA SER A 64 14.34 -5.25 9.24
C SER A 64 14.98 -5.09 7.85
N PRO A 65 16.28 -4.75 7.74
CA PRO A 65 17.08 -4.96 6.52
C PRO A 65 16.92 -6.36 5.89
N SER A 66 16.48 -7.35 6.68
CA SER A 66 16.07 -8.69 6.23
C SER A 66 14.90 -8.72 5.22
N PHE A 67 14.19 -7.61 4.98
CA PHE A 67 13.14 -7.52 3.95
C PHE A 67 13.73 -7.55 2.53
N LYS A 68 14.89 -6.91 2.34
CA LYS A 68 15.49 -6.67 1.02
C LYS A 68 15.66 -7.94 0.15
N PRO A 69 16.14 -9.09 0.68
CA PRO A 69 16.29 -10.30 -0.11
C PRO A 69 14.97 -10.85 -0.71
N PHE A 70 13.81 -10.50 -0.13
CA PHE A 70 12.53 -11.06 -0.53
C PHE A 70 11.70 -10.14 -1.42
N ILE A 71 12.17 -8.91 -1.70
CA ILE A 71 11.41 -7.88 -2.42
C ILE A 71 10.83 -8.36 -3.74
N ASN A 72 11.62 -9.06 -4.57
CA ASN A 72 11.14 -9.51 -5.88
C ASN A 72 10.00 -10.55 -5.76
N MET A 73 10.10 -11.44 -4.77
CA MET A 73 9.04 -12.41 -4.49
C MET A 73 7.79 -11.72 -3.95
N ILE A 74 7.96 -10.76 -3.05
CA ILE A 74 6.85 -9.96 -2.51
C ILE A 74 6.13 -9.18 -3.63
N LEU A 75 6.88 -8.49 -4.49
CA LEU A 75 6.31 -7.75 -5.62
C LEU A 75 5.53 -8.67 -6.57
N SER A 76 6.01 -9.90 -6.78
CA SER A 76 5.29 -10.91 -7.57
C SER A 76 3.94 -11.25 -6.94
N GLU A 77 3.91 -11.58 -5.65
CA GLU A 77 2.66 -11.93 -4.96
C GLU A 77 1.65 -10.77 -4.90
N LEU A 78 2.12 -9.56 -4.60
CA LEU A 78 1.28 -8.36 -4.63
C LEU A 78 0.74 -8.08 -6.03
N SER A 79 1.57 -8.28 -7.06
CA SER A 79 1.13 -8.12 -8.46
C SER A 79 0.08 -9.15 -8.85
N ASN A 80 0.16 -10.38 -8.33
CA ASN A 80 -0.85 -11.41 -8.55
C ASN A 80 -2.19 -11.01 -7.90
N LEU A 81 -2.16 -10.52 -6.66
CA LEU A 81 -3.33 -9.98 -5.98
C LEU A 81 -3.98 -8.83 -6.76
N MET A 82 -3.18 -7.90 -7.27
CA MET A 82 -3.68 -6.78 -8.07
C MET A 82 -4.30 -7.20 -9.39
N LYS A 83 -3.85 -8.33 -9.97
CA LYS A 83 -4.36 -8.89 -11.24
C LYS A 83 -5.50 -9.88 -11.05
N ASP A 84 -5.88 -10.20 -9.82
CA ASP A 84 -6.96 -11.14 -9.52
C ASP A 84 -8.25 -10.71 -10.25
N PRO A 85 -8.81 -11.51 -11.17
CA PRO A 85 -10.03 -11.18 -11.90
C PRO A 85 -11.22 -10.92 -10.97
N SER A 86 -11.18 -11.47 -9.75
CA SER A 86 -12.20 -11.29 -8.73
C SER A 86 -12.09 -9.98 -7.95
N ARG A 87 -11.11 -9.11 -8.25
CA ARG A 87 -10.92 -7.81 -7.59
C ARG A 87 -12.10 -6.84 -7.74
N SER A 88 -12.90 -6.99 -8.79
CA SER A 88 -14.12 -6.19 -9.00
C SER A 88 -15.30 -6.63 -8.13
N ILE A 89 -15.17 -7.78 -7.45
CA ILE A 89 -16.11 -8.23 -6.43
C ILE A 89 -15.83 -7.41 -5.18
N SER A 90 -16.86 -6.79 -4.60
CA SER A 90 -16.75 -5.89 -3.44
C SER A 90 -15.98 -6.51 -2.26
N GLU A 91 -16.07 -7.83 -2.09
CA GLU A 91 -15.35 -8.55 -1.03
C GLU A 91 -13.83 -8.58 -1.21
N ASN A 92 -13.31 -8.51 -2.45
CA ASN A 92 -11.87 -8.55 -2.75
C ASN A 92 -11.27 -7.17 -3.06
N ALA A 93 -12.09 -6.14 -3.24
CA ALA A 93 -11.64 -4.82 -3.65
C ALA A 93 -10.64 -4.22 -2.63
N LYS A 94 -10.89 -4.41 -1.33
CA LYS A 94 -9.98 -4.00 -0.25
C LYS A 94 -8.60 -4.65 -0.32
N ALA A 95 -8.54 -5.95 -0.62
CA ALA A 95 -7.26 -6.65 -0.73
C ALA A 95 -6.40 -6.06 -1.86
N CYS A 96 -7.02 -5.60 -2.96
CA CYS A 96 -6.32 -4.89 -4.02
C CYS A 96 -5.77 -3.53 -3.53
N ASP A 97 -6.58 -2.73 -2.83
CA ASP A 97 -6.15 -1.44 -2.27
C ASP A 97 -4.96 -1.60 -1.31
N VAL A 98 -5.04 -2.59 -0.41
CA VAL A 98 -3.97 -2.90 0.53
C VAL A 98 -2.71 -3.38 -0.22
N ALA A 99 -2.86 -4.18 -1.27
CA ALA A 99 -1.72 -4.63 -2.09
C ALA A 99 -1.03 -3.46 -2.82
N VAL A 100 -1.81 -2.54 -3.39
CA VAL A 100 -1.28 -1.30 -3.99
C VAL A 100 -0.56 -0.46 -2.93
N SER A 101 -1.12 -0.37 -1.72
CA SER A 101 -0.49 0.33 -0.60
C SER A 101 0.84 -0.30 -0.19
N ALA A 102 0.91 -1.64 -0.15
CA ALA A 102 2.15 -2.37 0.10
C ALA A 102 3.23 -2.05 -0.95
N ILE A 103 2.88 -2.05 -2.24
CA ILE A 103 3.81 -1.63 -3.31
C ILE A 103 4.25 -0.17 -3.12
N GLY A 104 3.32 0.72 -2.76
CA GLY A 104 3.64 2.11 -2.45
C GLY A 104 4.69 2.22 -1.36
N ARG A 105 4.53 1.51 -0.24
CA ARG A 105 5.53 1.51 0.84
C ARG A 105 6.86 0.93 0.40
N ILE A 106 6.88 -0.11 -0.45
CA ILE A 106 8.12 -0.63 -1.03
C ILE A 106 8.83 0.45 -1.87
N CYS A 107 8.09 1.19 -2.70
CA CYS A 107 8.62 2.30 -3.49
C CYS A 107 9.23 3.44 -2.66
N GLU A 108 8.72 3.67 -1.45
CA GLU A 108 9.19 4.74 -0.56
C GLU A 108 10.33 4.28 0.37
N CYS A 109 10.22 3.07 0.95
CA CYS A 109 11.12 2.60 2.00
C CYS A 109 12.29 1.77 1.47
N HIS A 110 12.18 1.21 0.26
CA HIS A 110 13.19 0.34 -0.35
C HIS A 110 13.69 0.87 -1.70
N ARG A 111 13.87 2.20 -1.78
CA ARG A 111 14.23 2.94 -3.01
C ARG A 111 15.43 2.34 -3.77
N ASP A 112 16.45 1.90 -3.05
CA ASP A 112 17.71 1.37 -3.63
C ASP A 112 17.65 -0.13 -3.96
N SER A 113 16.47 -0.75 -3.82
CA SER A 113 16.30 -2.21 -4.00
C SER A 113 15.37 -2.56 -5.15
N ILE A 114 14.80 -1.57 -5.84
CA ILE A 114 13.85 -1.75 -6.93
C ILE A 114 14.11 -0.77 -8.07
N ASP A 115 13.67 -1.11 -9.27
CA ASP A 115 13.57 -0.14 -10.36
C ASP A 115 12.29 0.69 -10.21
N ARG A 116 12.43 1.84 -9.54
CA ARG A 116 11.30 2.76 -9.29
C ARG A 116 10.72 3.32 -10.59
N SER A 117 11.52 3.44 -11.66
CA SER A 117 11.05 3.97 -12.95
C SER A 117 10.01 3.06 -13.61
N LEU A 118 10.02 1.77 -13.27
CA LEU A 118 9.04 0.79 -13.74
C LEU A 118 7.85 0.65 -12.78
N ILE A 119 8.10 0.67 -11.47
CA ILE A 119 7.08 0.32 -10.48
C ILE A 119 6.19 1.51 -10.11
N VAL A 120 6.76 2.72 -9.97
CA VAL A 120 6.00 3.91 -9.55
C VAL A 120 4.89 4.29 -10.52
N PRO A 121 5.08 4.26 -11.86
CA PRO A 121 3.99 4.51 -12.80
C PRO A 121 2.84 3.50 -12.68
N VAL A 122 3.17 2.21 -12.44
CA VAL A 122 2.16 1.18 -12.22
C VAL A 122 1.39 1.46 -10.94
N TRP A 123 2.08 1.69 -9.81
CA TRP A 123 1.45 2.06 -8.55
C TRP A 123 0.54 3.30 -8.68
N LEU A 124 1.02 4.37 -9.33
CA LEU A 124 0.26 5.60 -9.54
C LEU A 124 -1.02 5.36 -10.34
N SER A 125 -1.02 4.41 -11.28
CA SER A 125 -2.20 4.10 -12.10
C SER A 125 -3.38 3.58 -11.28
N PHE A 126 -3.13 2.95 -10.14
CA PHE A 126 -4.16 2.40 -9.24
C PHE A 126 -4.72 3.42 -8.25
N LEU A 127 -4.11 4.61 -8.13
CA LEU A 127 -4.64 5.67 -7.26
C LEU A 127 -5.78 6.45 -7.93
N PRO A 128 -6.72 7.03 -7.17
CA PRO A 128 -6.88 6.89 -5.72
C PRO A 128 -7.45 5.52 -5.33
N LEU A 129 -7.04 5.03 -4.17
CA LEU A 129 -7.65 3.86 -3.51
C LEU A 129 -9.06 4.21 -3.04
N LYS A 130 -9.96 3.23 -2.98
CA LYS A 130 -11.42 3.48 -2.89
C LYS A 130 -12.13 2.67 -1.81
N ASP A 131 -11.64 1.48 -1.50
CA ASP A 131 -12.30 0.45 -0.72
C ASP A 131 -11.72 0.32 0.69
N ASP A 132 -10.42 0.60 0.88
CA ASP A 132 -9.79 0.73 2.20
C ASP A 132 -9.38 2.19 2.47
N LEU A 133 -10.17 2.90 3.28
CA LEU A 133 -9.95 4.32 3.59
C LEU A 133 -8.68 4.58 4.41
N VAL A 134 -8.23 3.60 5.20
CA VAL A 134 -6.99 3.73 5.97
C VAL A 134 -5.82 3.72 5.01
N GLU A 135 -5.79 2.73 4.10
CA GLU A 135 -4.75 2.64 3.08
C GLU A 135 -4.81 3.79 2.07
N ALA A 136 -6.01 4.27 1.73
CA ALA A 136 -6.19 5.45 0.89
C ALA A 136 -5.56 6.70 1.50
N LYS A 137 -5.72 6.92 2.80
CA LYS A 137 -5.08 8.04 3.52
C LYS A 137 -3.55 7.92 3.47
N ILE A 138 -3.01 6.74 3.78
CA ILE A 138 -1.56 6.49 3.76
C ILE A 138 -0.98 6.76 2.37
N MET A 139 -1.62 6.26 1.31
CA MET A 139 -1.15 6.45 -0.06
C MET A 139 -1.31 7.89 -0.56
N HIS A 140 -2.35 8.60 -0.14
CA HIS A 140 -2.50 10.02 -0.41
C HIS A 140 -1.37 10.83 0.23
N ASP A 141 -1.07 10.61 1.51
CA ASP A 141 0.01 11.30 2.21
C ASP A 141 1.37 11.01 1.57
N GLN A 142 1.62 9.76 1.17
CA GLN A 142 2.83 9.41 0.43
C GLN A 142 2.89 10.13 -0.94
N LEU A 143 1.80 10.18 -1.69
CA LEU A 143 1.76 10.91 -2.96
C LEU A 143 2.07 12.40 -2.75
N CYS A 144 1.50 13.03 -1.72
CA CYS A 144 1.82 14.41 -1.35
C CYS A 144 3.31 14.59 -1.06
N LEU A 145 3.93 13.68 -0.30
CA LEU A 145 5.36 13.73 0.00
C LEU A 145 6.21 13.62 -1.26
N MET A 146 5.90 12.67 -2.14
CA MET A 146 6.64 12.48 -3.39
C MET A 146 6.49 13.68 -4.34
N VAL A 147 5.31 14.29 -4.42
CA VAL A 147 5.08 15.54 -5.19
C VAL A 147 5.86 16.70 -4.56
N GLY A 148 5.80 16.86 -3.24
CA GLY A 148 6.50 17.93 -2.52
C GLY A 148 8.03 17.86 -2.69
N ARG A 149 8.58 16.66 -2.86
CA ARG A 149 10.00 16.43 -3.17
C ARG A 149 10.35 16.51 -4.66
N LEU A 150 9.36 16.64 -5.55
CA LEU A 150 9.53 16.58 -7.00
C LEU A 150 10.24 15.29 -7.44
N ASP A 151 9.84 14.15 -6.86
CA ASP A 151 10.41 12.83 -7.16
C ASP A 151 10.32 12.57 -8.69
N LYS A 152 11.47 12.46 -9.37
CA LYS A 152 11.55 12.36 -10.85
C LYS A 152 10.86 11.10 -11.40
N ASP A 153 10.96 10.01 -10.66
CA ASP A 153 10.31 8.74 -10.98
C ASP A 153 8.78 8.79 -10.81
N LEU A 154 8.27 9.69 -9.94
CA LEU A 154 6.84 9.98 -9.87
C LEU A 154 6.37 10.82 -11.05
N LEU A 155 7.07 11.92 -11.36
CA LEU A 155 6.68 12.83 -12.45
C LEU A 155 6.81 12.15 -13.83
N GLY A 156 7.79 11.25 -13.96
CA GLY A 156 8.12 10.56 -15.20
C GLY A 156 8.83 11.47 -16.21
N PRO A 157 9.34 10.89 -17.32
CA PRO A 157 9.95 11.66 -18.40
C PRO A 157 9.00 12.74 -18.92
N GLY A 158 9.49 13.97 -19.04
CA GLY A 158 8.67 15.10 -19.52
C GLY A 158 7.45 15.43 -18.65
N ASN A 159 7.42 15.00 -17.38
CA ASN A 159 6.28 15.16 -16.47
C ASN A 159 4.99 14.47 -16.97
N GLN A 160 5.11 13.39 -17.74
CA GLN A 160 3.97 12.68 -18.34
C GLN A 160 2.91 12.23 -17.32
N ASN A 161 3.30 12.02 -16.05
CA ASN A 161 2.38 11.55 -15.01
C ASN A 161 1.60 12.70 -14.32
N LEU A 162 1.90 13.96 -14.64
CA LEU A 162 1.31 15.13 -13.97
C LEU A 162 -0.22 15.15 -14.04
N VAL A 163 -0.79 14.80 -15.20
CA VAL A 163 -2.26 14.73 -15.37
C VAL A 163 -2.86 13.73 -14.40
N LYS A 164 -2.28 12.53 -14.29
CA LYS A 164 -2.78 11.49 -13.39
C LYS A 164 -2.69 11.94 -11.92
N ILE A 165 -1.59 12.58 -11.53
CA ILE A 165 -1.40 13.11 -10.16
C ILE A 165 -2.50 14.12 -9.82
N ILE A 166 -2.78 15.06 -10.73
CA ILE A 166 -3.85 16.07 -10.55
C ILE A 166 -5.22 15.38 -10.45
N THR A 167 -5.50 14.40 -11.32
CA THR A 167 -6.75 13.63 -11.27
C THR A 167 -6.95 12.95 -9.91
N VAL A 168 -5.90 12.34 -9.36
CA VAL A 168 -5.96 11.69 -8.03
C VAL A 168 -6.32 12.70 -6.94
N PHE A 169 -5.71 13.89 -6.93
CA PHE A 169 -6.02 14.93 -5.94
C PHE A 169 -7.43 15.49 -6.09
N LEU A 170 -7.91 15.67 -7.32
CA LEU A 170 -9.28 16.13 -7.59
C LEU A 170 -10.33 15.11 -7.13
N GLU A 171 -10.15 13.83 -7.46
CA GLU A 171 -11.07 12.76 -7.05
C GLU A 171 -11.16 12.64 -5.51
N ASN A 172 -10.04 12.77 -4.80
CA ASN A 172 -10.03 12.74 -3.34
C ASN A 172 -10.73 13.98 -2.72
N SER A 173 -10.56 15.16 -3.34
CA SER A 173 -11.25 16.39 -2.93
C SER A 173 -12.77 16.30 -3.04
N LEU A 174 -13.26 15.62 -4.08
CA LEU A 174 -14.70 15.45 -4.31
C LEU A 174 -15.32 14.39 -3.40
N ARG A 175 -14.54 13.40 -2.94
CA ARG A 175 -15.06 12.25 -2.19
C ARG A 175 -15.23 12.50 -0.71
N VAL A 176 -14.41 13.34 -0.08
CA VAL A 176 -14.52 13.52 1.38
C VAL A 176 -14.30 14.95 1.84
N PRO A 177 -15.34 15.66 2.32
CA PRO A 177 -15.18 16.90 3.08
C PRO A 177 -14.51 16.70 4.46
N SER A 178 -14.48 15.46 4.98
CA SER A 178 -14.00 15.11 6.33
C SER A 178 -12.58 14.54 6.40
N ILE A 179 -11.98 14.00 5.33
CA ILE A 179 -10.56 13.62 5.35
C ILE A 179 -9.69 14.88 5.59
N TYR A 180 -10.10 16.05 5.07
CA TYR A 180 -9.43 17.34 5.28
C TYR A 180 -9.42 17.88 6.71
N ARG A 181 -10.17 17.28 7.66
CA ARG A 181 -10.06 17.64 9.08
C ARG A 181 -8.92 16.91 9.81
N GLU A 182 -8.39 15.83 9.24
CA GLU A 182 -7.31 15.02 9.82
C GLU A 182 -6.09 14.84 8.90
N ILE A 183 -6.07 15.52 7.76
CA ILE A 183 -4.88 15.64 6.92
C ILE A 183 -3.90 16.60 7.61
N SER A 184 -2.62 16.22 7.68
CA SER A 184 -1.54 17.10 8.16
C SER A 184 -1.60 18.47 7.45
N PRO A 185 -1.41 19.61 8.16
CA PRO A 185 -1.41 20.95 7.56
C PRO A 185 -0.49 21.10 6.33
N SER A 186 0.56 20.27 6.23
CA SER A 186 1.48 20.22 5.09
C SER A 186 0.83 19.69 3.80
N SER A 187 -0.09 18.73 3.90
CA SER A 187 -0.73 18.07 2.75
C SER A 187 -1.93 18.88 2.21
N VAL A 188 -2.67 19.58 3.08
CA VAL A 188 -3.73 20.53 2.65
C VAL A 188 -3.14 21.70 1.86
N ASN A 189 -2.01 22.23 2.32
CA ASN A 189 -1.33 23.33 1.64
C ASN A 189 -0.80 22.93 0.26
N LEU A 190 -0.33 21.69 0.08
CA LEU A 190 0.16 21.23 -1.21
C LEU A 190 -0.98 21.09 -2.23
N THR A 191 -2.07 20.41 -1.86
CA THR A 191 -3.25 20.24 -2.73
C THR A 191 -3.88 21.58 -3.10
N MET A 192 -4.02 22.51 -2.15
CA MET A 192 -4.56 23.85 -2.41
C MET A 192 -3.64 24.75 -3.25
N ARG A 193 -2.33 24.48 -3.25
CA ARG A 193 -1.34 25.23 -4.06
C ARG A 193 -1.29 24.81 -5.52
N TYR A 194 -1.73 23.59 -5.85
CA TYR A 194 -1.85 23.11 -7.24
C TYR A 194 -3.24 23.35 -7.86
N LEU A 195 -4.25 23.68 -7.05
CA LEU A 195 -5.61 24.03 -7.51
C LEU A 195 -5.81 25.55 -7.72
N ARG A 196 -4.79 26.37 -7.52
CA ARG A 196 -4.75 27.80 -7.82
C ARG A 196 -3.79 28.05 -8.97
#